data_AF-A0A1G3KHR1-F1
#
_entry.id   AF-A0A1G3KHR1-F1
#
_cell.length_a   1.000
_cell.length_b   1.000
_cell.length_c   1.000
_cell.angle_alpha   90.00
_cell.angle_beta   90.00
_cell.angle_gamma   90.00
#
_symmetry.space_group_name_H-M   'P 1'
#
loop_
_entity.id
_entity.type
_entity.pdbx_description
1 polymer ?
#
loop_
_entity_poly.entity_id
_entity_poly.type
_entity_poly.pdbx_seq_one_letter_code
_entity_poly.pdbx_strand_id
1 'polypeptide(L)' 'MDSYLDVDTWHTSHPLDDQRFYKALSKIVRDPKFSPEAMGEYIRDKKGVSRDDNGDVFNNVIDRRITEAYAIQEFVRLGL' A
#
# COMPACT_ATOMS: atom_id res chain seq x y z
N MET A 1 6.38 6.04 0.73
CA MET A 1 5.34 5.48 -0.16
C MET A 1 5.52 5.96 -1.59
N ASP A 2 5.92 7.23 -1.81
CA ASP A 2 6.13 7.83 -3.13
C ASP A 2 6.89 6.96 -4.13
N SER A 3 8.04 6.42 -3.75
CA SER A 3 8.90 5.63 -4.64
C SER A 3 8.24 4.38 -5.24
N TYR A 4 7.19 3.86 -4.62
CA TYR A 4 6.38 2.76 -5.17
C TYR A 4 5.32 3.30 -6.14
N LEU A 5 4.67 4.41 -5.77
CA LEU A 5 3.61 5.02 -6.56
C LEU A 5 4.12 5.81 -7.77
N ASP A 6 5.40 6.15 -7.85
CA ASP A 6 5.98 6.80 -9.03
C ASP A 6 6.22 5.81 -10.19
N VAL A 7 5.95 4.52 -9.98
CA VAL A 7 6.05 3.47 -11.00
C VAL A 7 4.68 3.23 -11.64
N ASP A 8 4.62 3.18 -12.98
CA ASP A 8 3.36 2.98 -13.71
C ASP A 8 2.71 1.62 -13.39
N THR A 9 3.52 0.59 -13.14
CA THR A 9 3.07 -0.77 -12.85
C THR A 9 2.72 -1.02 -11.38
N TRP A 10 2.59 0.03 -10.55
CA TRP A 10 2.24 -0.09 -9.13
C TRP A 10 1.00 -0.97 -8.90
N HIS A 11 0.05 -0.95 -9.83
CA HIS A 11 -1.20 -1.69 -9.72
C HIS A 11 -1.08 -3.19 -10.08
N THR A 12 0.06 -3.66 -10.60
CA THR A 12 0.18 -5.06 -11.02
C THR A 12 0.52 -5.97 -9.83
N SER A 13 0.38 -7.28 -10.05
CA SER A 13 0.80 -8.33 -9.12
C SER A 13 2.15 -8.93 -9.49
N HIS A 14 2.98 -8.20 -10.25
CA HIS A 14 4.29 -8.69 -10.61
C HIS A 14 5.19 -8.70 -9.36
N PRO A 15 6.00 -9.76 -9.12
CA PRO A 15 6.83 -9.86 -7.91
C PRO A 15 7.74 -8.65 -7.66
N LEU A 16 8.21 -7.99 -8.73
CA LEU A 16 9.00 -6.76 -8.62
C LEU A 16 8.21 -5.56 -8.08
N ASP A 17 6.92 -5.46 -8.41
CA ASP A 17 6.05 -4.40 -7.91
C ASP A 17 5.71 -4.62 -6.44
N ASP A 18 5.48 -5.87 -6.04
CA ASP A 18 5.35 -6.26 -4.63
C ASP A 18 6.62 -5.91 -3.84
N GLN A 19 7.81 -6.24 -4.35
CA GLN A 19 9.08 -5.87 -3.72
C GLN A 19 9.24 -4.36 -3.57
N ARG A 20 8.85 -3.57 -4.58
CA ARG A 20 8.87 -2.10 -4.50
C ARG A 20 7.92 -1.58 -3.42
N PHE A 21 6.72 -2.15 -3.34
CA PHE A 21 5.76 -1.84 -2.28
C PHE A 21 6.36 -2.12 -0.90
N TYR A 22 6.85 -3.34 -0.65
CA TYR A 22 7.44 -3.72 0.64
C TYR A 22 8.65 -2.87 1.01
N LYS A 23 9.51 -2.52 0.03
CA LYS A 23 10.65 -1.63 0.25
C LYS A 23 10.21 -0.20 0.58
N ALA A 24 9.12 0.29 0.02
CA ALA A 24 8.57 1.60 0.36
C ALA A 24 7.87 1.59 1.73
N LEU A 25 7.16 0.52 2.06
CA LEU A 25 6.45 0.31 3.31
C LEU A 25 7.41 0.16 4.50
N SER A 26 8.52 -0.57 4.34
CA SER A 26 9.50 -0.80 5.42
C SER A 26 10.11 0.49 6.00
N LYS A 27 10.08 1.59 5.23
CA LYS A 27 10.53 2.92 5.66
C LYS A 27 9.56 3.63 6.60
N ILE A 28 8.28 3.28 6.56
CA ILE A 28 7.20 4.00 7.27
C ILE A 28 6.47 3.12 8.29
N VAL A 29 6.47 1.79 8.11
CA VAL A 29 5.66 0.86 8.93
C VAL A 29 6.06 0.82 10.41
N ARG A 30 7.28 1.24 10.74
CA ARG A 30 7.80 1.32 12.11
C ARG A 30 7.38 2.59 12.85
N ASP A 31 6.80 3.57 12.15
CA ASP A 31 6.28 4.78 12.79
C ASP A 31 5.05 4.38 13.64
N PRO A 32 5.02 4.69 14.96
CA PRO A 32 3.85 4.43 15.80
C PRO A 32 2.55 5.09 15.32
N LYS A 33 2.66 6.14 14.48
CA LYS A 33 1.52 6.83 13.87
C LYS A 33 1.13 6.26 12.51
N PHE A 34 1.86 5.26 12.00
CA PHE A 34 1.53 4.62 10.74
C PHE A 34 0.16 3.92 10.84
N SER A 35 -0.67 4.16 9.83
CA SER A 35 -1.98 3.55 9.67
C SER A 35 -2.08 2.97 8.25
N PRO A 36 -2.32 1.65 8.09
CA PRO A 36 -2.60 1.04 6.80
C PRO A 36 -3.77 1.71 6.04
N GLU A 37 -4.82 2.12 6.76
CA GLU A 37 -5.94 2.86 6.15
C GLU A 37 -5.50 4.21 5.59
N ALA A 38 -4.79 5.02 6.39
CA ALA A 38 -4.30 6.32 5.94
C ALA A 38 -3.33 6.19 4.76
N MET A 39 -2.55 5.11 4.71
CA MET A 39 -1.73 4.77 3.55
C MET A 39 -2.60 4.46 2.31
N GLY A 40 -3.69 3.71 2.47
CA GLY A 40 -4.65 3.42 1.41
C GLY A 40 -5.27 4.67 0.82
N GLU A 41 -5.77 5.56 1.68
CA GLU A 41 -6.32 6.86 1.27
C GLU A 41 -5.27 7.73 0.56
N TYR A 42 -4.03 7.73 1.07
CA TYR A 42 -2.93 8.41 0.40
C TYR A 42 -2.65 7.85 -1.01
N ILE A 43 -2.74 6.52 -1.21
CA ILE A 43 -2.59 5.91 -2.54
C ILE A 43 -3.74 6.35 -3.46
N ARG A 44 -4.99 6.35 -2.96
CA ARG A 44 -6.18 6.81 -3.69
C ARG A 44 -6.01 8.25 -4.17
N ASP A 45 -5.67 9.15 -3.25
CA ASP A 45 -5.45 10.57 -3.55
C ASP A 45 -4.34 10.77 -4.58
N LYS A 46 -3.20 10.10 -4.40
CA LYS A 46 -2.05 10.26 -5.31
C LYS A 46 -2.34 9.71 -6.72
N LYS A 47 -3.21 8.72 -6.85
CA LYS A 47 -3.54 8.07 -8.12
C LYS A 47 -4.87 8.54 -8.74
N GLY A 48 -5.61 9.39 -8.04
CA GLY A 48 -6.92 9.85 -8.49
C GLY A 48 -7.97 8.74 -8.54
N VAL A 49 -7.85 7.74 -7.65
CA VAL A 49 -8.78 6.60 -7.58
C VAL A 49 -9.90 6.94 -6.60
N SER A 50 -11.14 6.95 -7.08
CA SER A 50 -12.31 7.17 -6.23
C SER A 50 -12.68 5.90 -5.47
N ARG A 51 -12.94 6.02 -4.17
CA ARG A 51 -13.39 4.90 -3.34
C ARG A 51 -14.77 4.36 -3.74
N ASP A 52 -15.63 5.24 -4.25
CA ASP A 52 -17.01 4.91 -4.59
C ASP A 52 -17.14 4.29 -6.00
N ASP A 53 -16.05 4.26 -6.77
CA ASP A 53 -16.02 3.60 -8.06
C ASP A 53 -15.77 2.10 -7.92
N ASN A 54 -16.84 1.37 -7.64
CA ASN A 54 -16.81 -0.09 -7.53
C ASN A 54 -16.39 -0.80 -8.83
N GLY A 55 -16.32 -0.09 -9.96
CA GLY A 55 -15.81 -0.61 -11.23
C GLY A 55 -14.30 -0.43 -11.40
N ASP A 56 -13.65 0.39 -10.59
CA ASP A 56 -12.21 0.65 -10.71
C ASP A 56 -11.40 -0.53 -10.17
N VAL A 57 -10.72 -1.21 -11.08
CA VAL A 57 -9.83 -2.34 -10.79
C VAL A 57 -8.73 -1.98 -9.79
N PHE A 58 -8.37 -0.69 -9.68
CA PHE A 58 -7.37 -0.20 -8.74
C PHE A 58 -7.84 -0.22 -7.29
N ASN A 59 -9.15 -0.15 -7.02
CA ASN A 59 -9.67 -0.25 -5.65
C ASN A 59 -9.29 -1.59 -5.02
N ASN A 60 -9.43 -2.70 -5.76
CA ASN A 60 -9.02 -4.03 -5.30
C ASN A 60 -7.52 -4.10 -5.00
N VAL A 61 -6.69 -3.41 -5.80
CA VAL A 61 -5.24 -3.39 -5.57
C VAL A 61 -4.90 -2.60 -4.31
N ILE A 62 -5.55 -1.46 -4.10
CA ILE A 62 -5.37 -0.63 -2.91
C ILE A 62 -5.80 -1.40 -1.66
N ASP A 63 -6.95 -2.06 -1.68
CA ASP A 63 -7.45 -2.86 -0.55
C ASP A 63 -6.53 -4.03 -0.21
N ARG A 64 -5.96 -4.68 -1.24
CA ARG A 64 -4.91 -5.68 -1.03
C ARG A 64 -3.70 -5.08 -0.34
N ARG A 65 -3.20 -3.92 -0.78
CA ARG A 65 -2.04 -3.25 -0.17
C ARG A 65 -2.30 -2.82 1.28
N ILE A 66 -3.52 -2.37 1.59
CA ILE A 66 -3.94 -2.09 2.97
C ILE A 66 -3.85 -3.36 3.82
N THR A 67 -4.42 -4.46 3.32
CA THR A 67 -4.40 -5.77 4.00
C THR A 67 -2.97 -6.26 4.26
N GLU A 68 -2.09 -6.20 3.25
CA GLU A 68 -0.68 -6.55 3.38
C GLU A 68 0.04 -5.66 4.40
N ALA A 69 -0.26 -4.35 4.41
CA ALA A 69 0.34 -3.42 5.36
C ALA A 69 -0.07 -3.69 6.81
N TYR A 70 -1.32 -4.15 7.06
CA TYR A 70 -1.72 -4.64 8.38
C TYR A 70 -0.88 -5.82 8.83
N ALA A 71 -0.77 -6.85 7.98
CA ALA A 71 0.00 -8.04 8.31
C ALA A 71 1.47 -7.72 8.63
N ILE A 72 2.08 -6.81 7.85
CA ILE A 72 3.47 -6.39 8.07
C ILE A 72 3.60 -5.54 9.34
N GLN A 73 2.66 -4.64 9.61
CA GLN A 73 2.67 -3.84 10.84
C GLN A 73 2.56 -4.74 12.07
N GLU A 74 1.68 -5.74 12.04
CA GLU A 74 1.53 -6.73 13.10
C GLU A 74 2.80 -7.55 13.29
N PHE A 75 3.37 -8.08 12.20
CA PHE A 75 4.64 -8.81 12.22
C PHE A 75 5.78 -8.00 12.86
N VAL A 76 5.95 -6.74 12.43
CA VAL A 76 6.96 -5.83 12.98
C VAL A 76 6.72 -5.53 14.46
N ARG A 77 5.46 -5.40 14.88
CA ARG A 77 5.08 -5.12 16.26
C ARG A 77 5.36 -6.32 17.19
N LEU A 78 5.15 -7.54 16.69
CA LEU A 78 5.37 -8.77 17.45
C LEU A 78 6.85 -9.18 17.53
N GLY A 79 7.72 -8.56 16.73
CA GLY A 79 9.16 -8.83 16.75
C GLY A 79 9.55 -10.23 16.24
N LEU A 80 8.68 -10.83 15.41
CA LEU A 80 8.92 -12.11 14.73
C LEU A 80 9.88 -11.96 13.54
#